data_AF-A0AAV9J4A4-F1
#
_entry.id   AF-A0AAV9J4A4-F1
#
_cell.length_a   1.000
_cell.length_b   1.000
_cell.length_c   1.000
_cell.angle_alpha   90.00
_cell.angle_beta   90.00
_cell.angle_gamma   90.00
#
_symmetry.space_group_name_H-M   'P 1'
#
loop_
_entity.id
_entity.type
_entity.pdbx_description
1 polymer ?
#
loop_
_entity_poly.entity_id
_entity_poly.type
_entity_poly.pdbx_seq_one_letter_code
_entity_poly.pdbx_strand_id
1 'polypeptide(L)'
;MELAQLQSRAILVIFAACVSGLGRATQGNDILGFTHAILQSGALNYLGSLWNVSDVGTMLLMYVFHTQLAAVGSTTSIAECWRYAQATIYSLDETGAIALLIEIRAKVDEPSERKWLDMVIADFSDGGLEIEGVDFQHPYFWAPFMLVGHGAVTLSGSLPTSVMS
;
A
#
# COMPACT_ATOMS: atom_id res chain seq x y z
N MET A 1 -17.32 19.44 -0.49
CA MET A 1 -16.29 18.45 -0.14
C MET A 1 -15.20 19.18 0.63
N GLU A 2 -15.22 19.05 1.95
CA GLU A 2 -14.44 19.83 2.93
C GLU A 2 -12.92 19.63 2.80
N LEU A 3 -12.50 18.47 2.30
CA LEU A 3 -11.09 18.07 2.13
C LEU A 3 -10.33 18.92 1.10
N ALA A 4 -11.00 19.38 0.03
CA ALA A 4 -10.37 20.20 -1.01
C ALA A 4 -10.04 21.63 -0.53
N GLN A 5 -10.63 22.07 0.59
CA GLN A 5 -10.35 23.37 1.20
C GLN A 5 -9.15 23.32 2.15
N LEU A 6 -8.64 22.11 2.47
CA LEU A 6 -7.41 21.96 3.23
C LEU A 6 -6.23 22.43 2.39
N GLN A 7 -5.28 23.14 3.01
CA GLN A 7 -3.99 23.44 2.40
C GLN A 7 -2.94 22.42 2.86
N SER A 8 -3.08 21.20 2.36
CA SER A 8 -2.14 20.12 2.60
C SER A 8 -0.80 20.41 1.95
N ARG A 9 0.28 20.12 2.69
CA ARG A 9 1.65 20.04 2.17
C ARG A 9 2.15 18.60 2.13
N ALA A 10 1.22 17.63 2.20
CA ALA A 10 1.55 16.22 2.20
C ALA A 10 2.17 15.81 0.86
N ILE A 11 3.30 15.11 0.92
CA ILE A 11 3.95 14.58 -0.29
C ILE A 11 3.20 13.34 -0.79
N LEU A 12 2.64 12.56 0.13
CA LEU A 12 1.89 11.34 -0.15
C LEU A 12 0.74 11.20 0.84
N VAL A 13 -0.46 10.92 0.33
CA VAL A 13 -1.64 10.53 1.11
C VAL A 13 -2.04 9.12 0.70
N ILE A 14 -2.22 8.23 1.67
CA ILE A 14 -2.56 6.81 1.44
C ILE A 14 -3.90 6.50 2.11
N PHE A 15 -4.85 5.96 1.33
CA PHE A 15 -6.06 5.32 1.86
C PHE A 15 -5.86 3.82 1.78
N ALA A 16 -5.32 3.24 2.86
CA ALA A 16 -4.97 1.82 2.93
C ALA A 16 -6.18 0.92 3.24
N ALA A 17 -7.29 1.47 3.72
CA ALA A 17 -8.53 0.73 3.93
C ALA A 17 -9.50 1.00 2.80
N CYS A 18 -10.26 -0.03 2.42
CA CYS A 18 -11.43 0.16 1.59
C CYS A 18 -12.40 1.07 2.35
N VAL A 19 -12.74 2.20 1.76
CA VAL A 19 -13.69 3.17 2.35
C VAL A 19 -15.10 2.56 2.29
N SER A 20 -15.35 1.51 3.06
CA SER A 20 -16.63 0.81 3.15
C SER A 20 -17.67 1.59 3.98
N GLY A 21 -17.28 2.72 4.58
CA GLY A 21 -18.13 3.56 5.43
C GLY A 21 -18.77 4.79 4.76
N LEU A 22 -18.44 5.13 3.51
CA LEU A 22 -19.01 6.32 2.81
C LEU A 22 -19.79 6.02 1.53
N GLY A 23 -19.84 4.76 1.09
CA GLY A 23 -20.71 4.37 -0.01
C GLY A 23 -20.61 2.89 -0.30
N ARG A 24 -21.75 2.20 -0.31
CA ARG A 24 -21.87 0.84 -0.82
C ARG A 24 -21.22 0.78 -2.20
N ALA A 25 -20.18 -0.04 -2.37
CA ALA A 25 -19.59 -0.45 -3.65
C ALA A 25 -19.70 0.64 -4.74
N THR A 26 -19.02 1.75 -4.53
CA THR A 26 -19.20 2.93 -5.36
C THR A 26 -18.53 2.69 -6.70
N GLN A 27 -19.33 2.74 -7.76
CA GLN A 27 -18.88 2.88 -9.15
C GLN A 27 -17.70 3.87 -9.21
N GLY A 28 -16.70 3.62 -10.06
CA GLY A 28 -15.37 4.29 -10.07
C GLY A 28 -15.31 5.83 -10.09
N ASN A 29 -16.44 6.52 -10.04
CA ASN A 29 -16.56 7.96 -9.84
C ASN A 29 -16.03 8.45 -8.47
N ASP A 30 -16.13 7.64 -7.42
CA ASP A 30 -15.74 8.09 -6.06
C ASP A 30 -14.23 8.11 -5.84
N ILE A 31 -13.50 7.16 -6.44
CA ILE A 31 -12.03 7.14 -6.43
C ILE A 31 -11.49 8.37 -7.17
N LEU A 32 -12.11 8.74 -8.29
CA LEU A 32 -11.78 9.97 -9.01
C LEU A 32 -12.09 11.21 -8.18
N GLY A 33 -13.22 11.22 -7.46
CA GLY A 33 -13.60 12.27 -6.53
C GLY A 33 -12.58 12.48 -5.41
N PHE A 34 -12.13 11.41 -4.75
CA PHE A 34 -11.10 11.48 -3.71
C PHE A 34 -9.74 11.90 -4.24
N THR A 35 -9.32 11.33 -5.36
CA THR A 35 -8.07 11.70 -6.02
C THR A 35 -8.06 13.20 -6.32
N HIS A 36 -9.15 13.70 -6.92
CA HIS A 36 -9.28 15.11 -7.23
C HIS A 36 -9.27 15.99 -5.96
N ALA A 37 -10.00 15.59 -4.92
CA ALA A 37 -10.04 16.29 -3.62
C ALA A 37 -8.66 16.46 -2.99
N ILE A 38 -7.91 15.35 -2.93
CA ILE A 38 -6.61 15.27 -2.26
C ILE A 38 -5.59 16.10 -3.04
N LEU A 39 -5.53 15.96 -4.36
CA LEU A 39 -4.61 16.73 -5.18
C LEU A 39 -4.97 18.23 -5.17
N GLN A 40 -6.26 18.58 -5.16
CA GLN A 40 -6.70 19.97 -5.00
C GLN A 40 -6.32 20.57 -3.64
N SER A 41 -6.26 19.75 -2.59
CA SER A 41 -5.81 20.21 -1.27
C SER A 41 -4.32 20.59 -1.24
N GLY A 42 -3.56 20.32 -2.30
CA GLY A 42 -2.12 20.60 -2.38
C GLY A 42 -1.22 19.40 -2.08
N ALA A 43 -1.79 18.22 -1.86
CA ALA A 43 -0.99 17.00 -1.74
C ALA A 43 -0.36 16.63 -3.10
N LEU A 44 0.88 16.12 -3.09
CA LEU A 44 1.59 15.80 -4.34
C LEU A 44 1.18 14.45 -4.93
N ASN A 45 0.87 13.47 -4.08
CA ASN A 45 0.52 12.10 -4.48
C ASN A 45 -0.62 11.54 -3.64
N TYR A 46 -1.47 10.73 -4.28
CA TYR A 46 -2.54 9.97 -3.67
C TYR A 46 -2.39 8.48 -4.02
N LEU A 47 -2.50 7.61 -3.02
CA LEU A 47 -2.55 6.16 -3.17
C LEU A 47 -3.87 5.64 -2.59
N GLY A 48 -4.71 5.02 -3.39
CA GLY A 48 -6.03 4.53 -2.96
C GLY A 48 -6.41 3.19 -3.61
N SER A 49 -7.25 2.41 -2.93
CA SER A 49 -7.70 1.11 -3.42
C SER A 49 -8.76 1.23 -4.52
N LEU A 50 -8.70 0.33 -5.49
CA LEU A 50 -9.64 0.19 -6.61
C LEU A 50 -10.78 -0.78 -6.29
N TRP A 51 -10.52 -1.78 -5.46
CA TRP A 51 -11.48 -2.80 -5.03
C TRP A 51 -11.22 -3.24 -3.59
N ASN A 52 -12.10 -4.08 -3.04
CA ASN A 52 -11.91 -4.67 -1.73
C ASN A 52 -10.78 -5.70 -1.75
N VAL A 53 -9.79 -5.52 -0.89
CA VAL A 53 -8.59 -6.35 -0.79
C VAL A 53 -8.60 -7.08 0.55
N SER A 54 -8.00 -8.26 0.62
CA SER A 54 -7.73 -8.93 1.89
C SER A 54 -6.84 -8.07 2.80
N ASP A 55 -7.10 -8.11 4.11
CA ASP A 55 -6.28 -7.41 5.11
C ASP A 55 -4.82 -7.86 5.05
N VAL A 56 -4.56 -9.17 4.90
CA VAL A 56 -3.20 -9.72 4.81
C VAL A 56 -2.46 -9.23 3.57
N GLY A 57 -3.07 -9.31 2.38
CA GLY A 57 -2.45 -8.82 1.14
C GLY A 57 -2.15 -7.32 1.19
N THR A 58 -3.08 -6.53 1.75
CA THR A 58 -2.87 -5.09 1.96
C THR A 58 -1.72 -4.82 2.92
N MET A 59 -1.68 -5.54 4.04
CA MET A 59 -0.62 -5.42 5.03
C MET A 59 0.74 -5.73 4.41
N LEU A 60 0.88 -6.85 3.68
CA LEU A 60 2.14 -7.24 3.04
C LEU A 60 2.59 -6.16 2.03
N LEU A 61 1.69 -5.72 1.15
CA LEU A 61 2.01 -4.72 0.13
C LEU A 61 2.42 -3.37 0.75
N MET A 62 1.67 -2.90 1.75
CA MET A 62 1.97 -1.65 2.46
C MET A 62 3.25 -1.76 3.28
N TYR A 63 3.51 -2.91 3.89
CA TYR A 63 4.73 -3.14 4.65
C TYR A 63 5.97 -3.04 3.76
N VAL A 64 5.96 -3.73 2.60
CA VAL A 64 7.07 -3.66 1.63
C VAL A 64 7.22 -2.23 1.11
N PHE A 65 6.13 -1.56 0.76
CA PHE A 65 6.16 -0.18 0.27
C PHE A 65 6.75 0.79 1.31
N HIS A 66 6.26 0.78 2.56
CA HIS A 66 6.77 1.66 3.61
C HIS A 66 8.22 1.36 4.00
N THR A 67 8.61 0.08 4.00
CA THR A 67 10.00 -0.32 4.26
C THR A 67 10.93 0.19 3.17
N GLN A 68 10.56 0.03 1.89
CA GLN A 68 11.32 0.56 0.77
C GLN A 68 11.43 2.08 0.84
N LEU A 69 10.30 2.75 1.11
CA LEU A 69 10.21 4.20 1.20
C LEU A 69 11.10 4.76 2.31
N ALA A 70 11.13 4.11 3.48
CA ALA A 70 12.00 4.47 4.60
C ALA A 70 13.49 4.21 4.29
N ALA A 71 13.81 3.13 3.58
CA ALA A 71 15.19 2.77 3.26
C ALA A 71 15.84 3.72 2.24
N VAL A 72 15.10 4.13 1.20
CA VAL A 72 15.64 4.96 0.11
C VAL A 72 15.51 6.47 0.35
N GLY A 73 14.56 6.88 1.19
CA GLY A 73 14.33 8.28 1.55
C GLY A 73 14.16 9.18 0.32
N SER A 74 15.11 10.10 0.12
CA SER A 74 15.06 11.09 -0.97
C SER A 74 15.81 10.68 -2.25
N THR A 75 16.25 9.43 -2.37
CA THR A 75 17.05 8.99 -3.53
C THR A 75 16.21 8.43 -4.67
N THR A 76 15.01 7.94 -4.35
CA THR A 76 14.14 7.20 -5.28
C THR A 76 12.76 7.82 -5.29
N SER A 77 12.09 7.82 -6.45
CA SER A 77 10.75 8.37 -6.56
C SER A 77 9.70 7.50 -5.85
N ILE A 78 8.58 8.10 -5.46
CA ILE A 78 7.46 7.37 -4.84
C ILE A 78 6.91 6.31 -5.80
N ALA A 79 6.84 6.62 -7.09
CA ALA A 79 6.38 5.67 -8.11
C ALA A 79 7.31 4.45 -8.22
N GLU A 80 8.62 4.65 -8.12
CA GLU A 80 9.59 3.54 -8.12
C GLU A 80 9.49 2.69 -6.84
N CYS A 81 9.31 3.31 -5.68
CA CYS A 81 9.06 2.59 -4.42
C CYS A 81 7.78 1.76 -4.50
N TRP A 82 6.71 2.33 -5.09
CA TRP A 82 5.46 1.63 -5.29
C TRP A 82 5.61 0.45 -6.26
N ARG A 83 6.26 0.68 -7.41
CA ARG A 83 6.56 -0.37 -8.40
C ARG A 83 7.38 -1.50 -7.77
N TYR A 84 8.36 -1.17 -6.94
CA TYR A 84 9.15 -2.16 -6.20
C TYR A 84 8.26 -3.02 -5.32
N ALA A 85 7.35 -2.42 -4.55
CA ALA A 85 6.43 -3.17 -3.70
C ALA A 85 5.52 -4.10 -4.53
N GLN A 86 4.94 -3.62 -5.62
CA GLN A 86 4.11 -4.44 -6.51
C GLN A 86 4.90 -5.62 -7.11
N ALA A 87 6.13 -5.39 -7.55
CA ALA A 87 6.98 -6.44 -8.13
C ALA A 87 7.43 -7.48 -7.09
N THR A 88 7.70 -7.04 -5.86
CA THR A 88 8.02 -7.92 -4.74
C THR A 88 6.85 -8.81 -4.38
N ILE A 89 5.62 -8.26 -4.29
CA ILE A 89 4.42 -9.07 -4.04
C ILE A 89 4.14 -10.01 -5.22
N TYR A 90 4.24 -9.54 -6.46
CA TYR A 90 4.04 -10.39 -7.65
C TYR A 90 4.96 -11.62 -7.69
N SER A 91 6.20 -11.46 -7.23
CA SER A 91 7.21 -12.52 -7.24
C SER A 91 7.25 -13.32 -5.93
N LEU A 92 6.30 -13.08 -5.01
CA LEU A 92 6.28 -13.69 -3.70
C LEU A 92 5.82 -15.15 -3.80
N ASP A 93 6.51 -16.03 -3.10
CA ASP A 93 6.08 -17.40 -2.85
C ASP A 93 5.65 -17.56 -1.38
N GLU A 94 5.16 -18.74 -1.02
CA GLU A 94 4.70 -19.04 0.34
C GLU A 94 5.81 -18.82 1.38
N THR A 95 7.04 -19.23 1.07
CA THR A 95 8.19 -19.07 1.98
C THR A 95 8.51 -17.59 2.21
N GLY A 96 8.51 -16.78 1.15
CA GLY A 96 8.72 -15.35 1.22
C GLY A 96 7.60 -14.63 1.97
N ALA A 97 6.35 -15.05 1.78
CA ALA A 97 5.20 -14.51 2.51
C ALA A 97 5.32 -14.76 4.02
N ILE A 98 5.66 -16.00 4.41
CA ILE A 98 5.90 -16.35 5.82
C ILE A 98 7.06 -15.53 6.39
N ALA A 99 8.15 -15.37 5.65
CA ALA A 99 9.29 -14.57 6.10
C ALA A 99 8.91 -13.10 6.37
N LEU A 100 8.12 -12.48 5.48
CA LEU A 100 7.61 -11.12 5.68
C LEU A 100 6.67 -11.04 6.89
N LEU A 101 5.77 -12.01 7.06
CA LEU A 101 4.87 -12.06 8.21
C LEU A 101 5.62 -12.17 9.54
N ILE A 102 6.67 -13.00 9.60
CA ILE A 102 7.55 -13.11 10.77
C ILE A 102 8.27 -11.78 11.03
N GLU A 103 8.75 -11.10 9.98
CA GLU A 103 9.39 -9.80 10.11
C GLU A 103 8.44 -8.75 10.67
N ILE A 104 7.21 -8.67 10.14
CA ILE A 104 6.15 -7.79 10.64
C ILE A 104 5.86 -8.11 12.11
N ARG A 105 5.69 -9.40 12.44
CA ARG A 105 5.40 -9.88 13.79
C ARG A 105 6.46 -9.51 14.82
N ALA A 106 7.73 -9.40 14.40
CA ALA A 106 8.83 -8.98 15.26
C ALA A 106 8.83 -7.47 15.55
N LYS A 107 8.18 -6.66 14.70
CA LYS A 107 8.11 -5.19 14.82
C LYS A 107 6.82 -4.69 15.47
N VAL A 108 5.83 -5.55 15.67
CA VAL A 108 4.53 -5.21 16.27
C VAL A 108 4.55 -5.46 17.77
N ASP A 109 4.37 -4.41 18.57
CA ASP A 109 4.32 -4.49 20.03
C ASP A 109 2.91 -4.76 20.57
N GLU A 110 1.87 -4.29 19.87
CA GLU A 110 0.48 -4.35 20.29
C GLU A 110 0.00 -5.81 20.46
N PRO A 111 -0.44 -6.24 21.66
CA PRO A 111 -0.77 -7.64 21.91
C PRO A 111 -1.88 -8.22 21.02
N SER A 112 -2.89 -7.40 20.69
CA SER A 112 -4.02 -7.81 19.85
C SER A 112 -3.58 -8.09 18.40
N GLU A 113 -2.76 -7.22 17.83
CA GLU A 113 -2.17 -7.37 16.50
C GLU A 113 -1.18 -8.54 16.45
N ARG A 114 -0.35 -8.71 17.48
CA ARG A 114 0.56 -9.86 17.61
C ARG A 114 -0.19 -11.19 17.56
N LYS A 115 -1.29 -11.30 18.32
CA LYS A 115 -2.11 -12.51 18.34
C LYS A 115 -2.73 -12.78 16.97
N TRP A 116 -3.21 -11.75 16.28
CA TRP A 116 -3.74 -11.87 14.93
C TRP A 116 -2.68 -12.37 13.94
N LEU A 117 -1.47 -11.80 13.98
CA LEU A 117 -0.34 -12.23 13.16
C LEU A 117 0.09 -13.67 13.47
N ASP A 118 0.10 -14.08 14.74
CA ASP A 118 0.42 -15.46 15.13
C ASP A 118 -0.59 -16.46 14.52
N MET A 119 -1.88 -16.10 14.49
CA MET A 119 -2.92 -16.90 13.81
C MET A 119 -2.70 -16.94 12.30
N VAL A 120 -2.45 -15.79 11.66
CA VAL A 120 -2.20 -15.73 10.21
C VAL A 120 -0.97 -16.55 9.83
N ILE A 121 0.13 -16.47 10.58
CA ILE A 121 1.35 -17.25 10.33
C ILE A 121 1.07 -18.76 10.45
N ALA A 122 0.32 -19.18 11.46
CA ALA A 122 -0.08 -20.58 11.62
C ALA A 122 -0.94 -21.05 10.44
N ASP A 123 -1.93 -20.25 10.04
CA ASP A 123 -2.80 -20.57 8.90
C ASP A 123 -2.02 -20.67 7.58
N PHE A 124 -1.02 -19.80 7.35
CA PHE A 124 -0.12 -19.91 6.19
C PHE A 124 0.73 -21.18 6.26
N SER A 125 1.28 -21.51 7.43
CA SER A 125 2.19 -22.65 7.61
C SER A 125 1.48 -24.00 7.53
N ASP A 126 0.20 -24.04 7.92
CA ASP A 126 -0.63 -25.25 7.90
C ASP A 126 -1.39 -25.41 6.56
N GLY A 127 -1.17 -24.51 5.59
CA GLY A 127 -1.91 -24.46 4.32
C GLY A 127 -3.42 -24.15 4.50
N GLY A 128 -3.78 -23.58 5.65
CA GLY A 128 -5.13 -23.49 6.21
C GLY A 128 -5.87 -22.17 5.98
N LEU A 129 -5.29 -21.18 5.30
CA LEU A 129 -6.13 -20.13 4.74
C LEU A 129 -6.99 -20.78 3.64
N GLU A 130 -8.31 -20.64 3.73
CA GLU A 130 -9.31 -21.06 2.72
C GLU A 130 -9.12 -20.40 1.33
N ILE A 131 -7.93 -19.89 1.04
CA ILE A 131 -7.43 -19.58 -0.29
C ILE A 131 -6.58 -20.78 -0.71
N GLU A 132 -7.22 -21.87 -1.17
CA GLU A 132 -6.53 -22.92 -1.93
C GLU A 132 -5.70 -22.25 -3.04
N GLY A 133 -4.39 -22.18 -2.86
CA GLY A 133 -3.46 -21.51 -3.76
C GLY A 133 -3.55 -19.98 -3.72
N VAL A 134 -2.89 -19.35 -2.75
CA VAL A 134 -2.57 -17.92 -2.83
C VAL A 134 -1.61 -17.72 -4.01
N ASP A 135 -2.16 -17.49 -5.19
CA ASP A 135 -1.40 -17.08 -6.35
C ASP A 135 -1.10 -15.58 -6.24
N PHE A 136 0.05 -15.25 -5.66
CA PHE A 136 0.50 -13.86 -5.55
C PHE A 136 0.73 -13.19 -6.92
N GLN A 137 0.79 -13.95 -8.02
CA GLN A 137 0.83 -13.38 -9.37
C GLN A 137 -0.54 -12.84 -9.80
N HIS A 138 -1.62 -13.28 -9.15
CA HIS A 138 -2.95 -12.76 -9.43
C HIS A 138 -3.02 -11.27 -9.05
N PRO A 139 -3.54 -10.38 -9.93
CA PRO A 139 -3.56 -8.93 -9.74
C PRO A 139 -4.32 -8.47 -8.50
N TYR A 140 -5.16 -9.33 -7.93
CA TYR A 140 -5.82 -9.10 -6.65
C TYR A 140 -4.83 -8.72 -5.52
N PHE A 141 -3.60 -9.26 -5.52
CA PHE A 141 -2.62 -9.04 -4.45
C PHE A 141 -1.68 -7.84 -4.70
N TRP A 142 -1.27 -7.58 -5.94
CA TRP A 142 -0.26 -6.55 -6.25
C TRP A 142 -0.81 -5.34 -7.02
N ALA A 143 -1.97 -5.45 -7.67
CA ALA A 143 -2.60 -4.35 -8.40
C ALA A 143 -3.79 -3.64 -7.70
N PRO A 144 -4.09 -3.81 -6.40
CA PRO A 144 -5.34 -3.27 -5.86
C PRO A 144 -5.33 -1.77 -5.62
N PHE A 145 -4.16 -1.11 -5.60
CA PHE A 145 -4.07 0.32 -5.37
C PHE A 145 -3.53 1.05 -6.60
N MET A 146 -4.00 2.27 -6.78
CA MET A 146 -3.53 3.18 -7.81
C MET A 146 -2.82 4.37 -7.17
N LEU A 147 -1.59 4.65 -7.62
CA LEU A 147 -0.85 5.85 -7.30
C LEU A 147 -1.14 6.92 -8.36
N VAL A 148 -1.60 8.10 -7.93
CA VAL A 148 -1.90 9.24 -8.81
C VAL A 148 -1.24 10.51 -8.28
N GLY A 149 -0.64 11.31 -9.17
CA GLY A 149 -0.02 12.59 -8.84
C GLY A 149 1.39 12.72 -9.38
N HIS A 150 2.23 13.47 -8.69
CA HIS A 150 3.63 13.69 -9.05
C HIS A 150 4.52 12.52 -8.63
N GLY A 151 4.27 11.33 -9.19
CA GLY A 151 4.92 10.08 -8.75
C GLY A 151 6.45 10.08 -8.86
N ALA A 152 7.02 10.98 -9.68
CA ALA A 152 8.45 11.17 -9.81
C ALA A 152 9.11 11.85 -8.60
N VAL A 153 8.35 12.51 -7.73
CA VAL A 153 8.93 13.15 -6.53
C VAL A 153 9.33 12.10 -5.50
N THR A 154 10.33 12.46 -4.71
CA THR A 154 10.82 11.66 -3.58
C THR A 154 10.07 12.03 -2.30
N LEU A 155 10.35 11.33 -1.21
CA LEU A 155 9.78 11.61 0.11
C LEU A 155 10.12 13.00 0.69
N SER A 156 11.08 13.74 0.12
CA SER A 156 11.37 15.14 0.50
C SER A 156 10.66 16.16 -0.39
N GLY A 157 9.92 15.71 -1.40
CA GLY A 157 9.22 16.58 -2.34
C GLY A 157 10.11 17.11 -3.46
N SER A 158 11.36 16.65 -3.57
CA SER A 158 12.27 16.96 -4.68
C SER A 158 12.17 15.90 -5.79
N LEU A 159 12.67 16.22 -6.98
CA LEU A 159 12.95 15.20 -8.00
C LEU A 159 14.13 14.32 -7.55
N PRO A 160 14.24 13.08 -8.06
CA PRO A 160 15.37 12.19 -7.78
C PRO A 160 16.62 12.75 -8.45
N THR A 161 17.78 12.55 -7.82
CA THR A 161 19.07 13.02 -8.33
C THR A 161 19.42 12.46 -9.72
N SER A 162 18.89 11.29 -10.09
CA SER A 162 19.07 10.68 -11.41
C SER A 162 18.32 11.38 -12.56
N VAL A 163 17.35 12.24 -12.25
CA VAL A 163 16.52 12.96 -13.24
C VAL A 163 16.99 14.42 -13.42
N MET A 164 17.92 14.88 -12.57
CA MET A 164 18.47 16.24 -12.59
C MET A 164 19.78 16.37 -13.40
N SER A 165 20.21 15.30 -14.07
CA SER A 165 21.44 15.24 -14.88
C SER A 165 21.17 15.15 -16.38
#